data_AF-A8SET8-F1
#
_entry.id   AF-A8SET8-F1
#
_cell.length_a   1.000
_cell.length_b   1.000
_cell.length_c   1.000
_cell.angle_alpha   90.00
_cell.angle_beta   90.00
_cell.angle_gamma   90.00
#
_symmetry.space_group_name_H-M   'P 1'
#
loop_
_entity.id
_entity.type
_entity.pdbx_description
1 polymer ?
#
loop_
_entity_poly.entity_id
_entity_poly.type
_entity_poly.pdbx_seq_one_letter_code
_entity_poly.pdbx_strand_id
1 'polypeptide(L)'
;MKLERKVRLCSAAAAVLIAAIALTGCGGSKSTASSAAASSVAASTAAATNNSCGEGVTWALADGTLTISGTGRMTNFTKDAPAPWADQADQITTVEVEGTVTSVGATAFKDCTALTTVNIADGVEYIEAGAFNGCTALTEVNIPLSVGYIKTGAFKDCNALTSVTIRDNCRLDMNVFPDTVEVNYAEG
;
A
#
# COMPACT_ATOMS: atom_id res chain seq x y z
N MET A 1 -21.14 -52.37 -18.53
CA MET A 1 -21.12 -52.50 -17.05
C MET A 1 -20.12 -51.48 -16.50
N LYS A 2 -20.54 -50.72 -15.49
CA LYS A 2 -19.81 -49.64 -14.79
C LYS A 2 -18.45 -50.10 -14.26
N LEU A 3 -17.44 -49.22 -14.32
CA LEU A 3 -16.53 -49.04 -13.19
C LEU A 3 -15.99 -47.59 -13.16
N GLU A 4 -16.52 -46.82 -12.21
CA GLU A 4 -15.97 -45.53 -11.75
C GLU A 4 -14.91 -45.78 -10.66
N ARG A 5 -13.92 -44.88 -10.50
CA ARG A 5 -13.34 -44.36 -9.22
C ARG A 5 -12.03 -43.61 -9.50
N LYS A 6 -12.00 -42.27 -9.32
CA LYS A 6 -11.69 -41.49 -8.10
C LYS A 6 -10.19 -41.42 -7.72
N VAL A 7 -9.62 -40.23 -7.97
CA VAL A 7 -8.85 -39.32 -7.08
C VAL A 7 -7.79 -39.92 -6.12
N ARG A 8 -6.55 -39.38 -6.18
CA ARG A 8 -5.74 -38.71 -5.13
C ARG A 8 -4.28 -38.58 -5.62
N LEU A 9 -3.74 -37.37 -5.82
CA LEU A 9 -2.99 -36.50 -4.90
C LEU A 9 -1.68 -37.07 -4.30
N CYS A 10 -0.63 -36.22 -4.37
CA CYS A 10 0.55 -36.07 -3.51
C CYS A 10 1.92 -36.70 -3.89
N SER A 11 2.87 -35.76 -4.12
CA SER A 11 4.17 -35.60 -3.45
C SER A 11 5.37 -36.50 -3.79
N ALA A 12 6.50 -35.86 -4.14
CA ALA A 12 7.77 -35.88 -3.38
C ALA A 12 9.05 -35.89 -4.25
N ALA A 13 9.86 -34.84 -4.05
CA ALA A 13 11.33 -34.74 -3.88
C ALA A 13 12.33 -35.76 -4.48
N ALA A 14 13.44 -35.22 -5.04
CA ALA A 14 14.86 -35.66 -4.89
C ALA A 14 15.78 -34.63 -5.62
N ALA A 15 16.62 -33.80 -4.98
CA ALA A 15 17.95 -34.05 -4.38
C ALA A 15 19.05 -34.50 -5.36
N VAL A 16 20.09 -33.67 -5.58
CA VAL A 16 21.46 -34.12 -5.95
C VAL A 16 22.51 -33.26 -5.23
N LEU A 17 23.50 -33.96 -4.68
CA LEU A 17 24.56 -33.56 -3.76
C LEU A 17 25.90 -33.67 -4.48
N ILE A 18 26.79 -32.67 -4.43
CA ILE A 18 28.24 -32.86 -4.70
C ILE A 18 29.09 -32.00 -3.74
N ALA A 19 29.94 -32.69 -2.97
CA ALA A 19 31.04 -32.24 -2.10
C ALA A 19 32.35 -32.06 -2.91
N ALA A 20 33.49 -31.46 -2.52
CA ALA A 20 33.97 -30.58 -1.45
C ALA A 20 35.45 -30.21 -1.79
N ILE A 21 36.10 -29.41 -0.91
CA ILE A 21 37.55 -29.31 -0.60
C ILE A 21 38.43 -28.34 -1.43
N ALA A 22 38.93 -27.28 -0.77
CA ALA A 22 40.36 -27.09 -0.44
C ALA A 22 40.59 -25.86 0.48
N LEU A 23 41.35 -26.06 1.56
CA LEU A 23 41.87 -25.07 2.51
C LEU A 23 43.30 -24.66 2.13
N THR A 24 43.63 -23.36 2.24
CA THR A 24 44.96 -22.79 2.59
C THR A 24 44.73 -21.28 2.80
N GLY A 25 44.74 -20.70 4.02
CA GLY A 25 45.90 -20.18 4.78
C GLY A 25 46.42 -18.85 4.16
N CYS A 26 46.75 -17.73 4.82
CA CYS A 26 46.99 -17.29 6.20
C CYS A 26 47.12 -15.74 6.19
N GLY A 27 46.86 -15.02 7.30
CA GLY A 27 47.34 -13.64 7.52
C GLY A 27 46.43 -12.74 8.38
N GLY A 28 46.87 -12.38 9.60
CA GLY A 28 46.11 -11.67 10.65
C GLY A 28 45.76 -10.18 10.37
N SER A 29 45.16 -9.40 11.28
CA SER A 29 44.96 -9.54 12.73
C SER A 29 43.99 -8.46 13.29
N LYS A 30 43.24 -8.83 14.34
CA LYS A 30 42.60 -8.03 15.43
C LYS A 30 41.48 -7.01 15.11
N SER A 31 40.23 -7.37 15.49
CA SER A 31 39.46 -6.62 16.50
C SER A 31 38.19 -7.34 16.92
N THR A 32 37.83 -7.17 18.18
CA THR A 32 36.81 -7.88 18.97
C THR A 32 35.37 -7.62 18.53
N ALA A 33 34.59 -8.68 18.26
CA ALA A 33 33.14 -8.71 18.48
C ALA A 33 32.64 -10.17 18.56
N SER A 34 32.10 -10.53 19.72
CA SER A 34 31.17 -11.66 19.94
C SER A 34 29.85 -11.35 19.23
N SER A 35 29.05 -12.22 18.64
CA SER A 35 28.97 -13.68 18.49
C SER A 35 28.12 -14.00 17.25
N ALA A 36 28.37 -15.14 16.61
CA ALA A 36 27.59 -15.77 15.53
C ALA A 36 26.08 -15.92 15.89
N ALA A 37 25.12 -16.06 14.97
CA ALA A 37 25.18 -16.77 13.68
C ALA A 37 24.12 -16.32 12.64
N ALA A 38 24.57 -16.34 11.38
CA ALA A 38 23.91 -16.60 10.09
C ALA A 38 22.37 -16.61 9.96
N SER A 39 21.85 -15.96 8.92
CA SER A 39 21.58 -16.66 7.65
C SER A 39 21.29 -15.71 6.48
N SER A 40 22.08 -15.88 5.41
CA SER A 40 21.73 -15.75 3.98
C SER A 40 20.69 -14.71 3.54
N VAL A 41 21.12 -13.69 2.80
CA VAL A 41 21.17 -13.73 1.32
C VAL A 41 21.99 -12.55 0.81
N ALA A 42 22.99 -12.83 -0.02
CA ALA A 42 23.47 -11.82 -0.95
C ALA A 42 22.44 -11.70 -2.06
N ALA A 43 21.69 -10.62 -2.08
CA ALA A 43 20.95 -10.19 -3.25
C ALA A 43 21.13 -8.68 -3.37
N SER A 44 22.15 -8.32 -4.15
CA SER A 44 22.27 -7.08 -4.90
C SER A 44 22.05 -5.78 -4.11
N THR A 45 23.14 -5.05 -3.87
CA THR A 45 23.12 -3.59 -3.92
C THR A 45 22.70 -3.15 -5.33
N ALA A 46 21.43 -3.36 -5.67
CA ALA A 46 20.73 -2.53 -6.61
C ALA A 46 20.54 -1.20 -5.88
N ALA A 47 20.93 -0.11 -6.53
CA ALA A 47 20.63 1.23 -6.05
C ALA A 47 19.17 1.27 -5.59
N ALA A 48 18.92 1.75 -4.36
CA ALA A 48 17.57 1.95 -3.86
C ALA A 48 16.86 2.94 -4.79
N THR A 49 16.12 2.41 -5.77
CA THR A 49 15.09 3.16 -6.48
C THR A 49 13.93 3.27 -5.50
N ASN A 50 14.04 4.24 -4.58
CA ASN A 50 13.05 5.19 -4.07
C ASN A 50 11.52 4.95 -4.22
N ASN A 51 11.04 3.70 -4.27
CA ASN A 51 9.62 3.33 -4.25
C ASN A 51 9.01 3.40 -2.83
N SER A 52 9.56 4.20 -1.92
CA SER A 52 9.02 4.39 -0.57
C SER A 52 8.07 5.60 -0.55
N CYS A 53 6.96 5.45 0.17
CA CYS A 53 6.02 6.53 0.46
C CYS A 53 5.71 6.64 1.96
N GLY A 54 6.58 6.08 2.80
CA GLY A 54 6.42 5.96 4.25
C GLY A 54 7.50 5.05 4.84
N GLU A 55 7.66 5.11 6.16
CA GLU A 55 8.50 4.13 6.87
C GLU A 55 7.83 2.76 6.78
N GLY A 56 8.44 1.82 6.04
CA GLY A 56 7.88 0.49 5.81
C GLY A 56 6.76 0.42 4.77
N VAL A 57 6.44 1.54 4.11
CA VAL A 57 5.40 1.62 3.07
C VAL A 57 6.02 1.94 1.72
N THR A 58 5.64 1.18 0.72
CA THR A 58 6.13 1.27 -0.66
C THR A 58 4.99 1.46 -1.64
N TRP A 59 5.32 1.89 -2.85
CA TRP A 59 4.36 2.09 -3.93
C TRP A 59 4.84 1.47 -5.25
N ALA A 60 3.89 1.07 -6.08
CA ALA A 60 4.13 0.61 -7.44
C ALA A 60 3.03 1.13 -8.37
N LEU A 61 3.41 1.62 -9.54
CA LEU A 61 2.47 2.06 -10.57
C LEU A 61 2.61 1.17 -11.80
N ALA A 62 1.54 0.45 -12.14
CA ALA A 62 1.46 -0.40 -13.31
C ALA A 62 0.10 -0.24 -13.98
N ASP A 63 0.09 -0.01 -15.30
CA ASP A 63 -1.14 0.07 -16.11
C ASP A 63 -2.21 1.04 -15.55
N GLY A 64 -1.76 2.16 -14.99
CA GLY A 64 -2.62 3.19 -14.38
C GLY A 64 -3.16 2.87 -12.99
N THR A 65 -2.78 1.72 -12.43
CA THR A 65 -3.09 1.32 -11.05
C THR A 65 -1.89 1.61 -10.15
N LEU A 66 -2.11 2.47 -9.16
CA LEU A 66 -1.13 2.77 -8.12
C LEU A 66 -1.42 1.93 -6.87
N THR A 67 -0.57 0.96 -6.62
CA THR A 67 -0.65 0.08 -5.45
C THR A 67 0.25 0.60 -4.33
N ILE A 68 -0.32 0.77 -3.14
CA ILE A 68 0.37 1.11 -1.90
C ILE A 68 0.42 -0.13 -1.01
N SER A 69 1.62 -0.62 -0.76
CA SER A 69 1.90 -1.88 -0.06
C SER A 69 2.84 -1.66 1.11
N GLY A 70 2.96 -2.67 1.96
CA GLY A 70 3.88 -2.64 3.11
C GLY A 70 3.17 -2.41 4.43
N THR A 71 3.93 -2.12 5.48
CA THR A 71 3.40 -2.06 6.85
C THR A 71 3.68 -0.70 7.48
N GLY A 72 2.64 -0.07 8.00
CA GLY A 72 2.75 1.18 8.74
C GLY A 72 2.07 2.36 8.04
N ARG A 73 2.60 3.56 8.28
CA ARG A 73 1.95 4.82 7.91
C ARG A 73 2.56 5.40 6.65
N MET A 74 1.73 5.80 5.70
CA MET A 74 2.17 6.70 4.63
C MET A 74 2.64 8.02 5.21
N THR A 75 3.68 8.60 4.60
CA THR A 75 4.16 9.94 4.91
C THR A 75 3.12 10.99 4.51
N ASN A 76 3.03 12.06 5.28
CA ASN A 76 2.27 13.25 4.89
C ASN A 76 3.07 14.07 3.88
N PHE A 77 2.50 14.29 2.71
CA PHE A 77 3.13 15.05 1.64
C PHE A 77 2.79 16.53 1.76
N THR A 78 3.63 17.36 1.16
CA THR A 78 3.46 18.82 1.14
C THR A 78 3.82 19.35 -0.24
N LYS A 79 3.62 20.65 -0.46
CA LYS A 79 4.04 21.32 -1.70
C LYS A 79 5.57 21.20 -1.93
N ASP A 80 6.35 21.23 -0.87
CA ASP A 80 7.82 21.18 -0.93
C ASP A 80 8.35 19.73 -0.97
N ALA A 81 7.52 18.76 -0.59
CA ALA A 81 7.82 17.34 -0.63
C ALA A 81 6.57 16.58 -1.15
N PRO A 82 6.31 16.63 -2.47
CA PRO A 82 5.13 16.00 -3.06
C PRO A 82 5.23 14.47 -3.02
N ALA A 83 4.11 13.81 -3.28
CA ALA A 83 4.08 12.36 -3.39
C ALA A 83 4.97 11.88 -4.55
N PRO A 84 5.62 10.71 -4.44
CA PRO A 84 6.55 10.20 -5.47
C PRO A 84 5.94 10.04 -6.87
N TRP A 85 4.62 9.89 -6.94
CA TRP A 85 3.86 9.70 -8.18
C TRP A 85 3.20 10.99 -8.69
N ALA A 86 3.47 12.16 -8.10
CA ALA A 86 2.83 13.42 -8.48
C ALA A 86 3.02 13.76 -9.97
N ASP A 87 4.19 13.46 -10.54
CA ASP A 87 4.49 13.67 -11.96
C ASP A 87 3.73 12.69 -12.89
N GLN A 88 3.13 11.62 -12.33
CA GLN A 88 2.35 10.62 -13.04
C GLN A 88 0.86 10.65 -12.65
N ALA A 89 0.39 11.72 -12.00
CA ALA A 89 -1.00 11.86 -11.56
C ALA A 89 -2.01 11.69 -12.71
N ASP A 90 -1.67 12.14 -13.92
CA ASP A 90 -2.55 12.09 -15.10
C ASP A 90 -2.78 10.67 -15.65
N GLN A 91 -1.94 9.70 -15.28
CA GLN A 91 -2.09 8.30 -15.68
C GLN A 91 -2.66 7.41 -14.57
N ILE A 92 -2.82 7.93 -13.35
CA ILE A 92 -3.35 7.16 -12.22
C ILE A 92 -4.87 7.19 -12.29
N THR A 93 -5.46 6.06 -12.66
CA THR A 93 -6.91 5.89 -12.74
C THR A 93 -7.46 5.11 -11.55
N THR A 94 -6.62 4.26 -10.93
CA THR A 94 -6.99 3.43 -9.78
C THR A 94 -5.93 3.52 -8.69
N VAL A 95 -6.37 3.63 -7.45
CA VAL A 95 -5.50 3.51 -6.27
C VAL A 95 -5.93 2.31 -5.45
N GLU A 96 -4.97 1.47 -5.08
CA GLU A 96 -5.18 0.31 -4.22
C GLU A 96 -4.30 0.44 -2.98
N VAL A 97 -4.90 0.44 -1.79
CA VAL A 97 -4.18 0.51 -0.51
C VAL A 97 -4.34 -0.82 0.21
N GLU A 98 -3.24 -1.53 0.45
CA GLU A 98 -3.24 -2.82 1.13
C GLU A 98 -3.51 -2.70 2.64
N GLY A 99 -4.10 -3.75 3.22
CA GLY A 99 -4.63 -3.73 4.58
C GLY A 99 -3.59 -3.65 5.70
N THR A 100 -2.30 -3.82 5.39
CA THR A 100 -1.22 -3.64 6.36
C THR A 100 -0.75 -2.19 6.47
N VAL A 101 -1.24 -1.31 5.59
CA VAL A 101 -1.05 0.14 5.69
C VAL A 101 -2.09 0.67 6.68
N THR A 102 -1.66 1.49 7.64
CA THR A 102 -2.54 1.98 8.71
C THR A 102 -3.09 3.38 8.44
N SER A 103 -2.48 4.13 7.52
CA SER A 103 -2.94 5.48 7.19
C SER A 103 -2.60 5.91 5.77
N VAL A 104 -3.54 6.62 5.13
CA VAL A 104 -3.32 7.34 3.88
C VAL A 104 -2.80 8.74 4.17
N GLY A 105 -1.68 9.11 3.55
CA GLY A 105 -0.93 10.34 3.84
C GLY A 105 -1.64 11.63 3.40
N ALA A 106 -1.34 12.73 4.09
CA ALA A 106 -1.91 14.04 3.75
C ALA A 106 -1.51 14.45 2.33
N THR A 107 -2.48 14.93 1.55
CA THR A 107 -2.33 15.36 0.15
C THR A 107 -1.70 14.31 -0.81
N ALA A 108 -1.66 13.04 -0.42
CA ALA A 108 -0.97 11.98 -1.18
C ALA A 108 -1.47 11.82 -2.62
N PHE A 109 -2.77 12.02 -2.84
CA PHE A 109 -3.41 11.93 -4.15
C PHE A 109 -4.12 13.24 -4.51
N LYS A 110 -3.67 14.37 -3.95
CA LYS A 110 -4.27 15.67 -4.25
C LYS A 110 -4.16 15.97 -5.75
N ASP A 111 -5.24 16.47 -6.34
CA ASP A 111 -5.39 16.84 -7.75
C ASP A 111 -5.10 15.69 -8.74
N CYS A 112 -5.25 14.43 -8.34
CA CYS A 112 -5.21 13.29 -9.26
C CYS A 112 -6.51 13.26 -10.11
N THR A 113 -6.59 14.14 -11.10
CA THR A 113 -7.83 14.36 -11.88
C THR A 113 -8.22 13.21 -12.80
N ALA A 114 -7.31 12.25 -13.06
CA ALA A 114 -7.60 11.02 -13.78
C ALA A 114 -8.11 9.87 -12.88
N LEU A 115 -8.01 10.00 -11.56
CA LEU A 115 -8.35 8.97 -10.59
C LEU A 115 -9.86 8.77 -10.54
N THR A 116 -10.34 7.57 -10.88
CA THR A 116 -11.77 7.21 -10.89
C THR A 116 -12.15 6.28 -9.75
N THR A 117 -11.21 5.46 -9.29
CA THR A 117 -11.46 4.37 -8.33
C THR A 117 -10.42 4.35 -7.22
N VAL A 118 -10.87 4.29 -5.97
CA VAL A 118 -10.01 4.14 -4.79
C VAL A 118 -10.48 2.94 -3.97
N ASN A 119 -9.61 1.94 -3.85
CA ASN A 119 -9.84 0.73 -3.07
C ASN A 119 -8.96 0.74 -1.83
N ILE A 120 -9.56 0.88 -0.65
CA ILE A 120 -8.84 0.85 0.62
C ILE A 120 -9.19 -0.48 1.32
N ALA A 121 -8.18 -1.30 1.61
CA ALA A 121 -8.39 -2.57 2.30
C ALA A 121 -8.51 -2.39 3.82
N ASP A 122 -9.13 -3.38 4.48
CA ASP A 122 -9.27 -3.42 5.94
C ASP A 122 -7.91 -3.32 6.63
N GLY A 123 -7.82 -2.44 7.63
CA GLY A 123 -6.62 -2.17 8.42
C GLY A 123 -6.12 -0.73 8.31
N VAL A 124 -6.57 0.01 7.30
CA VAL A 124 -6.42 1.48 7.27
C VAL A 124 -7.34 2.09 8.33
N GLU A 125 -6.79 2.92 9.21
CA GLU A 125 -7.49 3.57 10.31
C GLU A 125 -7.69 5.07 10.08
N TYR A 126 -6.78 5.70 9.33
CA TYR A 126 -6.75 7.15 9.13
C TYR A 126 -6.64 7.52 7.65
N ILE A 127 -7.53 8.42 7.21
CA ILE A 127 -7.38 9.16 5.95
C ILE A 127 -7.04 10.60 6.30
N GLU A 128 -5.80 11.01 6.01
CA GLU A 128 -5.27 12.30 6.42
C GLU A 128 -5.81 13.48 5.58
N ALA A 129 -5.49 14.70 6.03
CA ALA A 129 -6.06 15.92 5.48
C ALA A 129 -5.76 16.06 3.98
N GLY A 130 -6.82 16.35 3.21
CA GLY A 130 -6.73 16.56 1.76
C GLY A 130 -6.18 15.37 0.95
N ALA A 131 -6.16 14.15 1.49
CA ALA A 131 -5.56 12.98 0.85
C ALA A 131 -5.98 12.78 -0.63
N PHE A 132 -7.26 13.01 -0.94
CA PHE A 132 -7.86 12.91 -2.28
C PHE A 132 -8.51 14.24 -2.71
N ASN A 133 -8.07 15.37 -2.17
CA ASN A 133 -8.67 16.67 -2.52
C ASN A 133 -8.46 16.96 -4.02
N GLY A 134 -9.52 17.34 -4.73
CA GLY A 134 -9.44 17.70 -6.15
C GLY A 134 -9.39 16.52 -7.12
N CYS A 135 -9.63 15.29 -6.67
CA CYS A 135 -9.81 14.13 -7.56
C CYS A 135 -11.18 14.22 -8.28
N THR A 136 -11.28 15.11 -9.26
CA THR A 136 -12.56 15.49 -9.89
C THR A 136 -13.24 14.37 -10.67
N ALA A 137 -12.50 13.35 -11.11
CA ALA A 137 -13.03 12.17 -11.79
C ALA A 137 -13.35 11.00 -10.84
N LEU A 138 -13.11 11.13 -9.53
CA LEU A 138 -13.31 10.05 -8.56
C LEU A 138 -14.79 9.73 -8.43
N THR A 139 -15.21 8.56 -8.92
CA THR A 139 -16.60 8.10 -8.89
C THR A 139 -16.84 7.03 -7.83
N GLU A 140 -15.82 6.24 -7.50
CA GLU A 140 -15.94 5.10 -6.60
C GLU A 140 -14.83 5.12 -5.55
N VAL A 141 -15.23 5.08 -4.28
CA VAL A 141 -14.32 4.90 -3.15
C VAL A 141 -14.87 3.83 -2.22
N ASN A 142 -14.10 2.77 -2.03
CA ASN A 142 -14.37 1.75 -1.04
C ASN A 142 -13.64 2.11 0.26
N ILE A 143 -14.37 2.66 1.23
CA ILE A 143 -13.85 2.98 2.56
C ILE A 143 -14.20 1.82 3.50
N PRO A 144 -13.21 1.03 3.93
CA PRO A 144 -13.47 -0.12 4.78
C PRO A 144 -13.96 0.36 6.13
N LEU A 145 -14.72 -0.49 6.83
CA LEU A 145 -15.22 -0.12 8.13
C LEU A 145 -14.06 0.23 9.05
N SER A 146 -12.88 -0.40 8.95
CA SER A 146 -11.70 -0.12 9.79
C SER A 146 -11.34 1.36 9.95
N VAL A 147 -11.63 2.21 8.96
CA VAL A 147 -11.35 3.65 9.00
C VAL A 147 -12.12 4.31 10.16
N GLY A 148 -11.37 4.84 11.12
CA GLY A 148 -11.91 5.53 12.29
C GLY A 148 -11.93 7.05 12.14
N TYR A 149 -11.08 7.60 11.27
CA TYR A 149 -10.89 9.04 11.11
C TYR A 149 -10.69 9.42 9.65
N ILE A 150 -11.47 10.40 9.19
CA ILE A 150 -11.29 11.05 7.90
C ILE A 150 -11.14 12.55 8.14
N LYS A 151 -9.95 13.07 7.86
CA LYS A 151 -9.56 14.43 8.24
C LYS A 151 -10.02 15.49 7.24
N THR A 152 -9.84 16.74 7.67
CA THR A 152 -10.31 17.93 6.97
C THR A 152 -10.03 17.87 5.47
N GLY A 153 -11.08 18.04 4.67
CA GLY A 153 -10.97 18.15 3.22
C GLY A 153 -10.51 16.89 2.48
N ALA A 154 -10.47 15.70 3.11
CA ALA A 154 -9.88 14.50 2.51
C ALA A 154 -10.41 14.17 1.11
N PHE A 155 -11.70 14.35 0.85
CA PHE A 155 -12.34 14.14 -0.46
C PHE A 155 -12.97 15.43 -1.00
N LYS A 156 -12.55 16.59 -0.50
CA LYS A 156 -13.08 17.88 -0.97
C LYS A 156 -12.85 18.02 -2.48
N ASP A 157 -13.81 18.59 -3.19
CA ASP A 157 -13.78 18.81 -4.64
C ASP A 157 -13.77 17.51 -5.49
N CYS A 158 -14.07 16.34 -4.89
CA CYS A 158 -14.36 15.10 -5.62
C CYS A 158 -15.76 15.13 -6.24
N ASN A 159 -15.97 15.99 -7.23
CA ASN A 159 -17.32 16.33 -7.72
C ASN A 159 -18.05 15.21 -8.47
N ALA A 160 -17.33 14.19 -8.95
CA ALA A 160 -17.93 13.01 -9.58
C ALA A 160 -18.38 11.95 -8.56
N LEU A 161 -17.98 12.08 -7.30
CA LEU A 161 -18.36 11.16 -6.24
C LEU A 161 -19.81 11.45 -5.86
N THR A 162 -20.63 10.40 -5.81
CA THR A 162 -22.08 10.53 -5.57
C THR A 162 -22.51 9.98 -4.22
N SER A 163 -21.89 8.89 -3.78
CA SER A 163 -22.17 8.29 -2.49
C SER A 163 -20.94 7.60 -1.91
N VAL A 164 -20.92 7.49 -0.59
CA VAL A 164 -19.92 6.73 0.17
C VAL A 164 -20.59 5.97 1.28
N THR A 165 -20.00 4.84 1.67
CA THR A 165 -20.38 4.12 2.91
C THR A 165 -19.23 4.19 3.89
N ILE A 166 -19.51 4.58 5.12
CA ILE A 166 -18.54 4.65 6.21
C ILE A 166 -19.10 4.00 7.48
N ARG A 167 -18.23 3.67 8.43
CA ARG A 167 -18.67 3.23 9.76
C ARG A 167 -19.47 4.33 10.48
N ASP A 168 -20.52 3.95 11.19
CA ASP A 168 -21.38 4.82 12.02
C ASP A 168 -20.62 5.77 12.98
N ASN A 169 -19.53 5.31 13.59
CA ASN A 169 -18.70 6.07 14.53
C ASN A 169 -17.40 6.61 13.90
N CYS A 170 -17.31 6.62 12.56
CA CYS A 170 -16.19 7.24 11.87
C CYS A 170 -16.19 8.76 12.11
N ARG A 171 -15.08 9.29 12.63
CA ARG A 171 -14.94 10.72 12.92
C ARG A 171 -14.60 11.47 11.65
N LEU A 172 -15.52 12.36 11.25
CA LEU A 172 -15.36 13.26 10.12
C LEU A 172 -15.00 14.67 10.60
N ASP A 173 -13.93 15.22 10.06
CA ASP A 173 -13.56 16.63 10.25
C ASP A 173 -14.37 17.56 9.31
N MET A 174 -13.98 18.83 9.24
CA MET A 174 -14.62 19.82 8.38
C MET A 174 -14.46 19.51 6.89
N ASN A 175 -15.55 19.64 6.13
CA ASN A 175 -15.59 19.57 4.66
C ASN A 175 -14.92 18.31 4.09
N VAL A 176 -15.08 17.16 4.74
CA VAL A 176 -14.47 15.90 4.27
C VAL A 176 -14.95 15.53 2.87
N PHE A 177 -16.26 15.53 2.63
CA PHE A 177 -16.89 15.27 1.35
C PHE A 177 -17.55 16.56 0.81
N PRO A 178 -17.73 16.70 -0.52
CA PRO A 178 -18.59 17.72 -1.11
C PRO A 178 -20.04 17.59 -0.62
N ASP A 179 -20.77 18.70 -0.59
CA ASP A 179 -22.18 18.74 -0.17
C ASP A 179 -23.11 17.89 -1.06
N THR A 180 -22.64 17.48 -2.24
CA THR A 180 -23.36 16.63 -3.19
C THR A 180 -23.27 15.13 -2.89
N VAL A 181 -22.38 14.71 -1.99
CA VAL A 181 -22.14 13.29 -1.70
C VAL A 181 -23.13 12.79 -0.65
N GLU A 182 -23.83 11.71 -0.96
CA GLU A 182 -24.64 10.96 0.00
C GLU A 182 -23.74 10.10 0.89
N VAL A 183 -23.73 10.38 2.20
CA VAL A 183 -22.96 9.60 3.18
C VAL A 183 -23.88 8.59 3.84
N ASN A 184 -23.62 7.30 3.58
CA ASN A 184 -24.29 6.17 4.19
C ASN A 184 -23.48 5.64 5.38
N TYR A 185 -24.17 5.27 6.45
CA TYR A 185 -23.56 4.75 7.66
C TYR A 185 -23.86 3.27 7.82
N ALA A 186 -22.81 2.45 7.88
CA ALA A 186 -22.90 1.03 8.14
C ALA A 186 -22.62 0.73 9.61
N GLU A 187 -23.39 -0.19 10.18
CA GLU A 187 -23.15 -0.72 11.52
C GLU A 187 -21.94 -1.67 11.49
N GLY A 188 -21.04 -1.51 12.47
CA GLY A 188 -19.83 -2.31 12.63
C GLY A 188 -19.97 -3.40 13.69
#